data_AF-A0A968H447-F1
#
_entry.id   AF-A0A968H447-F1
#
_cell.length_a   1.000
_cell.length_b   1.000
_cell.length_c   1.000
_cell.angle_alpha   90.00
_cell.angle_beta   90.00
_cell.angle_gamma   90.00
#
_symmetry.space_group_name_H-M   'P 1'
#
loop_
_entity.id
_entity.type
_entity.pdbx_description
1 polymer ?
#
loop_
_entity_poly.entity_id
_entity_poly.type
_entity_poly.pdbx_seq_one_letter_code
_entity_poly.pdbx_strand_id
1 'polypeptide(L)'
;MKLLLKLLCLVVCTTLSTVTGSFADEEEVLQLPQVYDLGGKPAKVQKKTPPPKPAPQPEVNVFVPPPPMPPPPPPQPRYDAPPAYRPAPPPVPAGEDSHFIQHDDYFIQRHNLDGRAWIYVDLAKMVNAPGNHTKGEAEFMKVRDAKQLWTSHYWQTRIAAQHELRLGLPVIMFEGNHRGSVYHAPQSKERARGSNWFMAKITDTSDLYKGYVTVSGNYKVAVDNLRVIIQ
;
A
#
# COMPACT_ATOMS: atom_id res chain seq x y z
N MET A 1 -24.63 -41.07 -37.55
CA MET A 1 -24.07 -40.56 -38.84
C MET A 1 -23.58 -39.15 -38.57
N LYS A 2 -22.41 -38.94 -37.95
CA LYS A 2 -21.05 -38.89 -38.55
C LYS A 2 -21.00 -38.23 -39.92
N LEU A 3 -20.19 -37.16 -39.99
CA LEU A 3 -19.58 -36.52 -41.15
C LEU A 3 -20.53 -35.78 -42.09
N LEU A 4 -20.45 -34.44 -42.09
CA LEU A 4 -20.30 -33.59 -43.28
C LEU A 4 -20.60 -32.13 -42.91
N LEU A 5 -19.60 -31.40 -42.40
CA LEU A 5 -19.45 -29.96 -42.71
C LEU A 5 -18.10 -29.45 -42.19
N LYS A 6 -17.04 -29.86 -42.88
CA LYS A 6 -15.78 -29.12 -42.92
C LYS A 6 -15.43 -28.94 -44.40
N LEU A 7 -14.87 -27.78 -44.71
CA LEU A 7 -14.27 -27.34 -45.97
C LEU A 7 -15.21 -26.68 -47.00
N LEU A 8 -15.31 -25.36 -46.91
CA LEU A 8 -15.13 -24.51 -48.09
C LEU A 8 -14.18 -23.36 -47.71
N CYS A 9 -12.96 -23.42 -48.25
CA CYS A 9 -11.93 -22.38 -48.20
C CYS A 9 -12.03 -21.47 -49.44
N LEU A 10 -11.38 -20.30 -49.34
CA LEU A 10 -11.06 -19.31 -50.40
C LEU A 10 -12.25 -18.39 -50.78
N VAL A 11 -12.19 -17.06 -50.73
CA VAL A 11 -11.14 -16.09 -51.09
C VAL A 11 -11.51 -14.74 -50.43
N VAL A 12 -10.59 -14.05 -49.73
CA VAL A 12 -10.31 -12.60 -49.91
C VAL A 12 -8.91 -12.31 -49.37
N CYS A 13 -8.00 -12.09 -50.32
CA CYS A 13 -6.65 -11.56 -50.10
C CYS A 13 -6.68 -10.03 -49.96
N THR A 14 -5.62 -9.50 -49.35
CA THR A 14 -5.08 -8.11 -49.42
C THR A 14 -5.97 -7.03 -48.82
N THR A 15 -5.57 -6.36 -47.74
CA THR A 15 -4.50 -5.34 -47.77
C THR A 15 -3.68 -5.28 -46.47
N LEU A 16 -2.38 -5.56 -46.58
CA LEU A 16 -1.36 -5.03 -45.68
C LEU A 16 -1.06 -3.60 -46.14
N SER A 17 -1.25 -2.62 -45.27
CA SER A 17 -0.66 -1.28 -45.46
C SER A 17 0.55 -1.18 -44.55
N THR A 18 1.72 -1.39 -45.16
CA THR A 18 3.03 -0.93 -44.69
C THR A 18 3.01 0.58 -44.51
N VAL A 19 3.10 1.06 -43.26
CA VAL A 19 3.55 2.42 -42.97
C VAL A 19 5.06 2.36 -42.81
N THR A 20 5.76 2.81 -43.85
CA THR A 20 7.14 3.26 -43.79
C THR A 20 7.20 4.57 -43.01
N GLY A 21 7.59 4.50 -41.74
CA GLY A 21 7.91 5.65 -40.92
C GLY A 21 9.38 5.59 -40.52
N SER A 22 10.22 6.33 -41.25
CA SER A 22 11.59 6.63 -40.90
C SER A 22 11.60 7.39 -39.56
N PHE A 23 12.08 6.78 -38.47
CA PHE A 23 12.42 7.51 -37.27
C PHE A 23 13.94 7.66 -37.23
N ALA A 24 14.36 8.88 -37.55
CA ALA A 24 15.68 9.39 -37.25
C ALA A 24 15.85 9.47 -35.72
N ASP A 25 17.09 9.28 -35.29
CA ASP A 25 17.60 9.66 -33.98
C ASP A 25 17.10 11.05 -33.58
N GLU A 26 16.36 11.14 -32.46
CA GLU A 26 16.30 12.37 -31.68
C GLU A 26 16.43 11.99 -30.20
N GLU A 27 17.58 12.36 -29.62
CA GLU A 27 17.82 12.39 -28.19
C GLU A 27 16.81 13.33 -27.52
N GLU A 28 15.78 12.78 -26.88
CA GLU A 28 14.92 13.54 -26.00
C GLU A 28 15.66 13.82 -24.68
N VAL A 29 16.42 14.92 -24.68
CA VAL A 29 16.98 15.53 -23.47
C VAL A 29 15.83 15.87 -22.54
N LEU A 30 15.75 15.16 -21.42
CA LEU A 30 14.86 15.45 -20.28
C LEU A 30 15.10 16.89 -19.79
N GLN A 31 14.31 17.83 -20.29
CA GLN A 31 14.26 19.20 -19.78
C GLN A 31 13.49 19.20 -18.46
N LEU A 32 14.23 19.37 -17.35
CA LEU A 32 13.67 19.69 -16.03
C LEU A 32 12.81 20.97 -16.11
N PRO A 33 11.69 21.06 -15.38
CA PRO A 33 10.78 22.19 -15.45
C PRO A 33 11.47 23.50 -15.02
N GLN A 34 11.46 24.49 -15.91
CA GLN A 34 11.93 25.84 -15.62
C GLN A 34 10.90 26.59 -14.75
N VAL A 35 11.34 27.01 -13.56
CA VAL A 35 10.58 27.89 -12.67
C VAL A 35 10.70 29.32 -13.20
N TYR A 36 9.59 29.92 -13.63
CA TYR A 36 9.54 31.32 -14.06
C TYR A 36 9.15 32.22 -12.88
N ASP A 37 9.96 33.25 -12.60
CA ASP A 37 9.60 34.36 -11.70
C ASP A 37 8.91 35.46 -12.52
N LEU A 38 7.90 36.12 -11.93
CA LEU A 38 7.00 37.08 -12.58
C LEU A 38 7.69 38.45 -12.80
N GLY A 39 8.73 38.46 -13.62
CA GLY A 39 9.52 39.66 -13.94
C GLY A 39 10.48 39.55 -15.13
N GLY A 40 10.40 38.48 -15.93
CA GLY A 40 11.00 38.45 -17.28
C GLY A 40 12.52 38.64 -17.38
N LYS A 41 13.31 38.21 -16.38
CA LYS A 41 14.78 38.11 -16.49
C LYS A 41 15.31 36.79 -15.88
N PRO A 42 16.31 36.14 -16.50
CA PRO A 42 16.86 34.89 -16.00
C PRO A 42 17.63 35.10 -14.68
N ALA A 43 17.29 34.33 -13.65
CA ALA A 43 18.00 34.30 -12.38
C ALA A 43 19.36 33.58 -12.54
N LYS A 44 20.47 34.30 -12.25
CA LYS A 44 21.81 33.71 -12.17
C LYS A 44 21.95 32.90 -10.88
N VAL A 45 22.15 31.59 -11.00
CA VAL A 45 22.61 30.74 -9.90
C VAL A 45 24.05 31.11 -9.56
N GLN A 46 24.26 31.76 -8.41
CA GLN A 46 25.60 31.96 -7.87
C GLN A 46 26.11 30.63 -7.30
N LYS A 47 27.17 30.07 -7.91
CA LYS A 47 27.96 28.98 -7.32
C LYS A 47 28.58 29.49 -6.02
N LYS A 48 28.18 28.90 -4.88
CA LYS A 48 28.88 29.07 -3.61
C LYS A 48 30.25 28.38 -3.71
N THR A 49 31.32 29.16 -3.58
CA THR A 49 32.69 28.68 -3.46
C THR A 49 32.87 27.90 -2.15
N PRO A 50 33.67 26.81 -2.13
CA PRO A 50 34.04 26.14 -0.88
C PRO A 50 34.85 27.07 0.03
N PRO A 51 34.75 26.95 1.36
CA PRO A 51 35.53 27.77 2.28
C PRO A 51 37.04 27.41 2.21
N PRO A 52 37.94 28.37 2.45
CA PRO A 52 39.38 28.16 2.35
C PRO A 52 39.91 27.26 3.48
N LYS A 53 40.91 26.45 3.14
CA LYS A 53 41.63 25.56 4.05
C LYS A 53 42.32 26.36 5.18
N PRO A 54 42.20 25.97 6.47
CA PRO A 54 42.87 26.67 7.55
C PRO A 54 44.40 26.59 7.44
N ALA A 55 45.07 27.70 7.78
CA ALA A 55 46.52 27.83 7.80
C ALA A 55 47.16 26.99 8.94
N PRO A 56 48.41 26.52 8.78
CA PRO A 56 49.10 25.76 9.82
C PRO A 56 49.46 26.66 11.01
N GLN A 57 49.24 26.15 12.23
CA GLN A 57 49.65 26.82 13.47
C GLN A 57 51.14 26.55 13.78
N PRO A 58 51.85 27.53 14.35
CA PRO A 58 53.28 27.42 14.66
C PRO A 58 53.55 26.48 15.84
N GLU A 59 54.67 25.78 15.70
CA GLU A 59 55.22 24.79 16.60
C GLU A 59 55.85 25.42 17.86
N VAL A 60 56.14 24.54 18.83
CA VAL A 60 56.99 24.71 20.03
C VAL A 60 56.27 25.04 21.34
N ASN A 61 56.03 23.98 22.13
CA ASN A 61 56.40 24.01 23.54
C ASN A 61 56.94 22.65 23.99
N VAL A 62 58.03 22.74 24.74
CA VAL A 62 58.96 21.68 25.16
C VAL A 62 58.26 20.58 25.97
N PHE A 63 58.44 19.33 25.55
CA PHE A 63 57.96 18.14 26.26
C PHE A 63 58.92 17.79 27.39
N VAL A 64 58.49 17.96 28.64
CA VAL A 64 59.11 17.34 29.82
C VAL A 64 58.45 15.96 29.98
N PRO A 65 59.19 14.84 29.93
CA PRO A 65 58.59 13.52 30.05
C PRO A 65 58.09 13.30 31.49
N PRO A 66 56.83 12.88 31.69
CA PRO A 66 56.37 12.40 32.99
C PRO A 66 57.04 11.05 33.33
N PRO A 67 57.13 10.68 34.63
CA PRO A 67 57.70 9.41 35.05
C PRO A 67 56.92 8.22 34.45
N PRO A 68 57.57 7.05 34.24
CA PRO A 68 56.95 5.91 33.59
C PRO A 68 55.75 5.43 34.40
N MET A 69 54.56 5.48 33.79
CA MET A 69 53.35 4.87 34.34
C MET A 69 53.45 3.34 34.30
N PRO A 70 52.89 2.62 35.28
CA PRO A 70 52.80 1.17 35.23
C PRO A 70 51.98 0.72 34.01
N PRO A 71 52.26 -0.47 33.44
CA PRO A 71 51.56 -0.97 32.27
C PRO A 71 50.05 -1.08 32.56
N PRO A 72 49.18 -0.78 31.58
CA PRO A 72 47.75 -0.90 31.76
C PRO A 72 47.38 -2.37 32.06
N PRO A 73 46.39 -2.61 32.91
CA PRO A 73 45.89 -3.97 33.13
C PRO A 73 45.42 -4.59 31.81
N PRO A 74 45.53 -5.92 31.65
CA PRO A 74 45.09 -6.60 30.43
C PRO A 74 43.62 -6.25 30.12
N PRO A 75 43.23 -6.17 28.83
CA PRO A 75 41.85 -5.88 28.46
C PRO A 75 40.92 -6.87 29.13
N GLN A 76 40.03 -6.39 29.98
CA GLN A 76 38.98 -7.23 30.54
C GLN A 76 38.09 -7.70 29.37
N PRO A 77 37.64 -8.97 29.36
CA PRO A 77 36.64 -9.42 28.39
C PRO A 77 35.46 -8.45 28.44
N ARG A 78 35.17 -7.79 27.32
CA ARG A 78 33.97 -6.99 27.18
C ARG A 78 32.80 -7.95 27.25
N TYR A 79 32.20 -8.10 28.43
CA TYR A 79 30.87 -8.67 28.54
C TYR A 79 29.93 -7.70 27.84
N ASP A 80 29.60 -7.98 26.58
CA ASP A 80 28.44 -7.37 25.94
C ASP A 80 27.24 -7.72 26.81
N ALA A 81 26.57 -6.69 27.33
CA ALA A 81 25.32 -6.89 28.05
C ALA A 81 24.35 -7.64 27.11
N PRO A 82 23.65 -8.69 27.58
CA PRO A 82 22.61 -9.33 26.79
C PRO A 82 21.65 -8.26 26.26
N PRO A 83 21.18 -8.36 25.01
CA PRO A 83 20.19 -7.41 24.50
C PRO A 83 19.03 -7.33 25.49
N ALA A 84 18.67 -6.11 25.88
CA ALA A 84 17.56 -5.88 26.78
C ALA A 84 16.35 -6.67 26.26
N TYR A 85 15.77 -7.50 27.12
CA TYR A 85 14.60 -8.31 26.82
C TYR A 85 13.50 -7.37 26.33
N ARG A 86 13.33 -7.22 25.02
CA ARG A 86 12.10 -6.69 24.46
C ARG A 86 11.04 -7.74 24.77
N PRO A 87 10.00 -7.42 25.54
CA PRO A 87 8.85 -8.30 25.62
C PRO A 87 8.44 -8.64 24.20
N ALA A 88 8.32 -9.92 23.88
CA ALA A 88 7.71 -10.33 22.63
C ALA A 88 6.35 -9.61 22.52
N PRO A 89 5.98 -9.07 21.35
CA PRO A 89 4.62 -8.60 21.15
C PRO A 89 3.66 -9.67 21.65
N PRO A 90 2.58 -9.30 22.36
CA PRO A 90 1.61 -10.28 22.85
C PRO A 90 1.21 -11.19 21.68
N PRO A 91 1.05 -12.52 21.91
CA PRO A 91 0.64 -13.44 20.86
C PRO A 91 -0.61 -12.89 20.20
N VAL A 92 -0.49 -12.48 18.94
CA VAL A 92 -1.64 -12.01 18.19
C VAL A 92 -2.57 -13.21 18.07
N PRO A 93 -3.86 -13.10 18.42
CA PRO A 93 -4.76 -14.25 18.43
C PRO A 93 -4.63 -15.01 17.11
N ALA A 94 -4.16 -16.25 17.23
CA ALA A 94 -3.90 -17.13 16.11
C ALA A 94 -5.24 -17.63 15.60
N GLY A 95 -5.82 -16.89 14.66
CA GLY A 95 -7.09 -17.25 14.03
C GLY A 95 -7.48 -16.27 12.95
N GLU A 96 -8.13 -16.80 11.92
CA GLU A 96 -8.94 -16.01 11.00
C GLU A 96 -10.36 -15.88 11.57
N ASP A 97 -11.04 -14.76 11.30
CA ASP A 97 -12.43 -14.60 11.72
C ASP A 97 -13.42 -15.35 10.81
N SER A 98 -14.73 -15.24 11.06
CA SER A 98 -15.74 -15.94 10.24
C SER A 98 -15.83 -15.43 8.80
N HIS A 99 -15.11 -14.38 8.42
CA HIS A 99 -14.91 -13.98 7.02
C HIS A 99 -13.57 -14.45 6.46
N PHE A 100 -12.82 -15.26 7.19
CA PHE A 100 -11.52 -15.79 6.82
C PHE A 100 -10.44 -14.70 6.63
N ILE A 101 -10.60 -13.58 7.34
CA ILE A 101 -9.64 -12.46 7.37
C ILE A 101 -8.79 -12.58 8.64
N GLN A 102 -7.47 -12.43 8.47
CA GLN A 102 -6.51 -12.50 9.56
C GLN A 102 -6.28 -11.11 10.17
N HIS A 103 -5.82 -11.05 11.41
CA HIS A 103 -5.61 -9.78 12.13
C HIS A 103 -4.51 -8.89 11.49
N ASP A 104 -3.57 -9.50 10.77
CA ASP A 104 -2.45 -8.86 10.07
C ASP A 104 -2.75 -8.66 8.58
N ASP A 105 -3.97 -8.96 8.13
CA ASP A 105 -4.44 -8.55 6.81
C ASP A 105 -4.93 -7.09 6.84
N TYR A 106 -4.65 -6.39 5.75
CA TYR A 106 -5.08 -5.02 5.51
C TYR A 106 -5.93 -4.98 4.24
N PHE A 107 -6.99 -4.17 4.25
CA PHE A 107 -7.64 -3.73 3.03
C PHE A 107 -6.91 -2.50 2.51
N ILE A 108 -6.58 -2.46 1.21
CA ILE A 108 -5.78 -1.40 0.62
C ILE A 108 -6.40 -0.88 -0.68
N GLN A 109 -6.10 0.39 -1.00
CA GLN A 109 -6.40 0.99 -2.29
C GLN A 109 -5.44 2.17 -2.57
N ARG A 110 -5.35 2.62 -3.82
CA ARG A 110 -4.60 3.83 -4.24
C ARG A 110 -5.28 5.14 -3.88
N HIS A 111 -6.57 5.09 -3.57
CA HIS A 111 -7.40 6.24 -3.30
C HIS A 111 -8.40 5.90 -2.21
N ASN A 112 -8.85 6.92 -1.49
CA ASN A 112 -9.89 6.81 -0.50
C ASN A 112 -11.30 6.79 -1.14
N LEU A 113 -12.32 6.57 -0.32
CA LEU A 113 -13.73 6.59 -0.75
C LEU A 113 -14.23 7.99 -1.18
N ASP A 114 -13.45 9.05 -0.95
CA ASP A 114 -13.87 10.45 -1.08
C ASP A 114 -14.57 10.79 -2.41
N GLY A 115 -15.81 11.29 -2.30
CA GLY A 115 -16.67 11.67 -3.43
C GLY A 115 -17.24 10.50 -4.23
N ARG A 116 -16.84 9.25 -3.95
CA ARG A 116 -17.29 8.06 -4.67
C ARG A 116 -18.39 7.35 -3.88
N ALA A 117 -19.35 6.78 -4.59
CA ALA A 117 -20.38 5.95 -3.97
C ALA A 117 -19.77 4.68 -3.34
N TRP A 118 -18.77 4.08 -3.99
CA TRP A 118 -18.06 2.92 -3.49
C TRP A 118 -16.70 2.81 -4.17
N ILE A 119 -15.80 2.03 -3.59
CA ILE A 119 -14.50 1.67 -4.18
C ILE A 119 -14.23 0.19 -3.97
N TYR A 120 -13.56 -0.46 -4.92
CA TYR A 120 -12.97 -1.77 -4.63
C TYR A 120 -11.78 -1.61 -3.68
N VAL A 121 -11.55 -2.63 -2.86
CA VAL A 121 -10.38 -2.74 -1.98
C VAL A 121 -9.77 -4.13 -2.14
N ASP A 122 -8.44 -4.20 -2.10
CA ASP A 122 -7.72 -5.46 -2.18
C ASP A 122 -7.27 -5.90 -0.78
N LEU A 123 -7.32 -7.20 -0.51
CA LEU A 123 -6.73 -7.79 0.69
C LEU A 123 -5.21 -7.94 0.51
N ALA A 124 -4.43 -7.51 1.50
CA ALA A 124 -2.98 -7.49 1.41
C ALA A 124 -2.27 -7.70 2.76
N LYS A 125 -0.99 -8.06 2.69
CA LYS A 125 -0.07 -8.11 3.84
C LYS A 125 0.87 -6.92 3.78
N MET A 126 1.12 -6.29 4.92
CA MET A 126 2.13 -5.23 5.03
C MET A 126 3.52 -5.85 4.90
N VAL A 127 4.35 -5.30 4.00
CA VAL A 127 5.74 -5.71 3.76
C VAL A 127 6.68 -4.73 4.45
N ASN A 128 6.49 -3.43 4.21
CA ASN A 128 7.24 -2.36 4.85
C ASN A 128 6.27 -1.39 5.53
N ALA A 129 6.47 -1.19 6.83
CA ALA A 129 5.71 -0.24 7.62
C ALA A 129 5.97 1.20 7.17
N PRO A 130 5.00 2.11 7.35
CA PRO A 130 5.18 3.50 6.95
C PRO A 130 6.24 4.17 7.84
N GLY A 131 7.07 5.01 7.23
CA GLY A 131 8.14 5.71 7.94
C GLY A 131 8.54 7.03 7.28
N ASN A 132 9.47 7.74 7.92
CA ASN A 132 9.92 9.06 7.45
C ASN A 132 10.55 9.01 6.05
N HIS A 133 11.14 7.87 5.68
CA HIS A 133 11.76 7.65 4.36
C HIS A 133 10.77 7.22 3.28
N THR A 134 9.51 6.94 3.64
CA THR A 134 8.45 6.46 2.71
C THR A 134 7.35 7.49 2.50
N LYS A 135 7.57 8.74 2.91
CA LYS A 135 6.55 9.83 2.84
C LYS A 135 5.22 9.46 3.53
N GLY A 136 5.27 8.58 4.54
CA GLY A 136 4.09 8.10 5.27
C GLY A 136 3.29 7.00 4.55
N GLU A 137 3.75 6.50 3.40
CA GLU A 137 3.15 5.34 2.74
C GLU A 137 3.74 4.04 3.28
N ALA A 138 2.92 2.99 3.27
CA ALA A 138 3.35 1.63 3.58
C ALA A 138 3.36 0.78 2.31
N GLU A 139 4.24 -0.21 2.26
CA GLU A 139 4.28 -1.18 1.19
C GLU A 139 3.46 -2.40 1.55
N PHE A 140 2.63 -2.84 0.62
CA PHE A 140 1.78 -4.00 0.79
C PHE A 140 1.95 -4.98 -0.37
N MET A 141 1.84 -6.27 -0.08
CA MET A 141 1.73 -7.33 -1.07
C MET A 141 0.30 -7.86 -1.08
N LYS A 142 -0.38 -7.77 -2.23
CA LYS A 142 -1.74 -8.28 -2.39
C LYS A 142 -1.78 -9.79 -2.21
N VAL A 143 -2.75 -10.28 -1.45
CA VAL A 143 -2.93 -11.72 -1.16
C VAL A 143 -3.27 -12.49 -2.43
N ARG A 144 -4.02 -11.90 -3.35
CA ARG A 144 -4.56 -12.57 -4.54
C ARG A 144 -3.52 -12.86 -5.62
N ASP A 145 -2.62 -11.91 -5.90
CA ASP A 145 -1.71 -11.95 -7.06
C ASP A 145 -0.26 -11.58 -6.73
N ALA A 146 0.08 -11.45 -5.44
CA ALA A 146 1.41 -11.09 -4.95
C ALA A 146 1.97 -9.76 -5.49
N LYS A 147 1.15 -8.92 -6.11
CA LYS A 147 1.59 -7.60 -6.58
C LYS A 147 1.81 -6.67 -5.40
N GLN A 148 2.86 -5.86 -5.52
CA GLN A 148 3.18 -4.84 -4.53
C GLN A 148 2.41 -3.54 -4.79
N LEU A 149 2.04 -2.85 -3.72
CA LEU A 149 1.41 -1.54 -3.75
C LEU A 149 1.91 -0.70 -2.58
N TRP A 150 2.50 0.45 -2.90
CA TRP A 150 2.73 1.54 -1.95
C TRP A 150 1.48 2.40 -1.85
N THR A 151 0.98 2.62 -0.64
CA THR A 151 -0.18 3.49 -0.39
C THR A 151 -0.25 3.95 1.07
N SER A 152 -0.84 5.11 1.30
CA SER A 152 -1.28 5.59 2.63
C SER A 152 -2.72 5.20 2.96
N HIS A 153 -3.47 4.65 1.99
CA HIS A 153 -4.86 4.26 2.15
C HIS A 153 -4.96 2.75 2.42
N TYR A 154 -4.85 2.41 3.69
CA TYR A 154 -4.98 1.05 4.18
C TYR A 154 -5.81 1.01 5.46
N TRP A 155 -6.52 -0.09 5.68
CA TRP A 155 -7.44 -0.23 6.79
C TRP A 155 -7.39 -1.66 7.35
N GLN A 156 -7.18 -1.75 8.65
CA GLN A 156 -7.52 -2.97 9.39
C GLN A 156 -9.00 -2.97 9.69
N THR A 157 -9.57 -4.16 9.82
CA THR A 157 -11.02 -4.29 10.02
C THR A 157 -11.35 -5.44 10.94
N ARG A 158 -12.55 -5.38 11.51
CA ARG A 158 -13.22 -6.50 12.17
C ARG A 158 -14.64 -6.64 11.67
N ILE A 159 -15.27 -7.77 11.96
CA ILE A 159 -16.71 -7.96 11.70
C ILE A 159 -17.51 -6.91 12.48
N ALA A 160 -18.50 -6.33 11.81
CA ALA A 160 -19.38 -5.34 12.39
C ALA A 160 -20.36 -5.99 13.40
N ALA A 161 -20.54 -5.34 14.54
CA ALA A 161 -21.62 -5.64 15.45
C ALA A 161 -22.88 -4.86 15.05
N GLN A 162 -24.05 -5.46 15.17
CA GLN A 162 -25.29 -4.82 14.68
C GLN A 162 -25.57 -3.45 15.34
N HIS A 163 -25.19 -3.26 16.61
CA HIS A 163 -25.44 -2.01 17.35
C HIS A 163 -24.60 -0.81 16.88
N GLU A 164 -23.54 -1.02 16.10
CA GLU A 164 -22.71 0.07 15.59
C GLU A 164 -23.13 0.54 14.19
N LEU A 165 -24.04 -0.19 13.54
CA LEU A 165 -24.52 0.10 12.20
C LEU A 165 -25.34 1.39 12.19
N ARG A 166 -24.79 2.43 11.58
CA ARG A 166 -25.38 3.77 11.50
C ARG A 166 -25.13 4.41 10.15
N LEU A 167 -25.99 5.34 9.78
CA LEU A 167 -25.87 6.10 8.54
C LEU A 167 -24.50 6.78 8.44
N GLY A 168 -23.94 6.79 7.23
CA GLY A 168 -22.64 7.37 6.91
C GLY A 168 -21.42 6.53 7.35
N LEU A 169 -21.61 5.44 8.11
CA LEU A 169 -20.52 4.58 8.54
C LEU A 169 -19.83 3.93 7.32
N PRO A 170 -18.51 4.13 7.11
CA PRO A 170 -17.77 3.39 6.10
C PRO A 170 -17.63 1.94 6.53
N VAL A 171 -17.96 1.04 5.61
CA VAL A 171 -17.96 -0.41 5.82
C VAL A 171 -17.32 -1.08 4.61
N ILE A 172 -16.63 -2.19 4.85
CA ILE A 172 -16.05 -3.05 3.82
C ILE A 172 -16.83 -4.37 3.79
N MET A 173 -17.16 -4.87 2.61
CA MET A 173 -17.96 -6.08 2.43
C MET A 173 -17.53 -6.92 1.23
N PHE A 174 -17.83 -8.21 1.31
CA PHE A 174 -17.51 -9.18 0.26
C PHE A 174 -18.48 -9.03 -0.92
N GLU A 175 -17.94 -8.96 -2.13
CA GLU A 175 -18.73 -8.85 -3.36
C GLU A 175 -19.15 -10.22 -3.90
N GLY A 176 -18.30 -11.23 -3.77
CA GLY A 176 -18.44 -12.47 -4.52
C GLY A 176 -19.65 -13.36 -4.16
N ASN A 177 -20.40 -13.10 -3.07
CA ASN A 177 -21.55 -13.91 -2.68
C ASN A 177 -22.85 -13.10 -2.76
N HIS A 178 -23.37 -12.96 -3.97
CA HIS A 178 -24.59 -12.20 -4.24
C HIS A 178 -25.80 -13.14 -4.43
N ARG A 179 -26.85 -12.98 -3.62
CA ARG A 179 -28.11 -13.76 -3.71
C ARG A 179 -29.31 -12.86 -3.50
N GLY A 180 -30.32 -12.98 -4.37
CA GLY A 180 -31.57 -12.22 -4.20
C GLY A 180 -31.36 -10.71 -4.09
N SER A 181 -30.38 -10.17 -4.82
CA SER A 181 -29.96 -8.76 -4.78
C SER A 181 -29.29 -8.29 -3.47
N VAL A 182 -28.85 -9.22 -2.61
CA VAL A 182 -28.14 -8.96 -1.36
C VAL A 182 -26.74 -9.58 -1.41
N TYR A 183 -25.72 -8.81 -1.01
CA TYR A 183 -24.36 -9.29 -0.84
C TYR A 183 -24.18 -9.93 0.54
N HIS A 184 -23.70 -11.17 0.58
CA HIS A 184 -23.53 -11.99 1.77
C HIS A 184 -22.06 -12.25 2.08
N ALA A 185 -21.79 -12.68 3.32
CA ALA A 185 -20.47 -13.06 3.78
C ALA A 185 -19.83 -14.14 2.87
N PRO A 186 -18.48 -14.20 2.78
CA PRO A 186 -17.83 -15.27 2.02
C PRO A 186 -18.14 -16.64 2.64
N GLN A 187 -18.28 -17.66 1.78
CA GLN A 187 -18.60 -19.02 2.23
C GLN A 187 -17.37 -19.91 2.43
N SER A 188 -16.22 -19.49 1.93
CA SER A 188 -14.96 -20.21 2.12
C SER A 188 -13.78 -19.25 2.09
N LYS A 189 -12.66 -19.72 2.64
CA LYS A 189 -11.40 -19.00 2.69
C LYS A 189 -10.86 -18.67 1.30
N GLU A 190 -10.95 -19.62 0.37
CA GLU A 190 -10.48 -19.43 -1.01
C GLU A 190 -11.21 -18.26 -1.67
N ARG A 191 -12.53 -18.16 -1.44
CA ARG A 191 -13.34 -17.06 -1.97
C ARG A 191 -13.02 -15.74 -1.27
N ALA A 192 -12.97 -15.73 0.06
CA ALA A 192 -12.68 -14.53 0.85
C ALA A 192 -11.34 -13.90 0.44
N ARG A 193 -10.30 -14.72 0.23
CA ARG A 193 -8.94 -14.25 -0.06
C ARG A 193 -8.64 -14.08 -1.54
N GLY A 194 -9.42 -14.71 -2.42
CA GLY A 194 -9.23 -14.70 -3.88
C GLY A 194 -10.20 -13.80 -4.65
N SER A 195 -11.29 -13.32 -4.04
CA SER A 195 -12.32 -12.50 -4.73
C SER A 195 -12.29 -11.04 -4.27
N ASN A 196 -13.16 -10.23 -4.87
CA ASN A 196 -13.20 -8.78 -4.61
C ASN A 196 -13.94 -8.44 -3.31
N TRP A 197 -13.48 -7.36 -2.70
CA TRP A 197 -14.13 -6.66 -1.61
C TRP A 197 -14.35 -5.22 -2.04
N PHE A 198 -15.38 -4.57 -1.51
CA PHE A 198 -15.63 -3.16 -1.75
C PHE A 198 -15.93 -2.42 -0.47
N MET A 199 -15.62 -1.13 -0.47
CA MET A 199 -15.92 -0.19 0.60
C MET A 199 -17.02 0.77 0.14
N ALA A 200 -17.99 1.02 1.00
CA ALA A 200 -19.09 1.96 0.79
C ALA A 200 -19.53 2.57 2.13
N LYS A 201 -20.47 3.52 2.10
CA LYS A 201 -21.11 4.08 3.31
C LYS A 201 -22.52 3.54 3.46
N ILE A 202 -22.95 3.23 4.68
CA ILE A 202 -24.36 2.91 4.95
C ILE A 202 -25.23 4.13 4.65
N THR A 203 -26.24 3.97 3.81
CA THR A 203 -27.19 5.03 3.44
C THR A 203 -28.60 4.77 3.96
N ASP A 204 -28.93 3.53 4.29
CA ASP A 204 -30.22 3.18 4.90
C ASP A 204 -30.10 1.97 5.83
N THR A 205 -30.74 2.05 6.99
CA THR A 205 -30.86 1.01 8.00
C THR A 205 -32.31 0.58 8.26
N SER A 206 -33.27 1.11 7.51
CA SER A 206 -34.71 0.83 7.65
C SER A 206 -35.04 -0.66 7.52
N ASP A 207 -34.28 -1.39 6.70
CA ASP A 207 -34.43 -2.82 6.44
C ASP A 207 -33.57 -3.71 7.34
N LEU A 208 -32.97 -3.19 8.42
CA LEU A 208 -32.20 -4.00 9.38
C LEU A 208 -32.99 -5.19 9.94
N TYR A 209 -34.30 -5.04 10.12
CA TYR A 209 -35.19 -6.12 10.56
C TYR A 209 -35.29 -7.27 9.54
N LYS A 210 -34.96 -7.03 8.27
CA LYS A 210 -34.86 -8.04 7.20
C LYS A 210 -33.46 -8.67 7.12
N GLY A 211 -32.51 -8.23 7.96
CA GLY A 211 -31.15 -8.76 8.01
C GLY A 211 -30.15 -8.13 7.03
N TYR A 212 -30.47 -6.98 6.43
CA TYR A 212 -29.55 -6.25 5.54
C TYR A 212 -29.63 -4.73 5.74
N VAL A 213 -28.61 -4.02 5.26
CA VAL A 213 -28.58 -2.55 5.12
C VAL A 213 -28.44 -2.17 3.66
N THR A 214 -28.75 -0.92 3.32
CA THR A 214 -28.42 -0.35 2.01
C THR A 214 -27.18 0.52 2.15
N VAL A 215 -26.22 0.34 1.25
CA VAL A 215 -25.02 1.16 1.14
C VAL A 215 -25.07 2.05 -0.12
N SER A 216 -24.21 3.06 -0.15
CA SER A 216 -24.05 3.96 -1.28
C SER A 216 -23.80 3.18 -2.58
N GLY A 217 -24.47 3.62 -3.65
CA GLY A 217 -24.63 2.82 -4.88
C GLY A 217 -25.93 2.01 -4.92
N ASN A 218 -26.79 2.14 -3.89
CA ASN A 218 -28.08 1.43 -3.77
C ASN A 218 -27.93 -0.10 -3.72
N TYR A 219 -26.85 -0.57 -3.09
CA TYR A 219 -26.58 -2.00 -2.92
C TYR A 219 -27.07 -2.47 -1.56
N LYS A 220 -27.66 -3.67 -1.51
CA LYS A 220 -28.08 -4.30 -0.27
C LYS A 220 -26.99 -5.25 0.22
N VAL A 221 -26.65 -5.16 1.49
CA VAL A 221 -25.58 -5.96 2.09
C VAL A 221 -26.12 -6.59 3.38
N ALA A 222 -26.04 -7.91 3.48
CA ALA A 222 -26.43 -8.65 4.66
C ALA A 222 -25.57 -8.20 5.86
N VAL A 223 -26.19 -8.14 7.04
CA VAL A 223 -25.52 -7.67 8.28
C VAL A 223 -24.29 -8.53 8.60
N ASP A 224 -24.34 -9.82 8.28
CA ASP A 224 -23.25 -10.77 8.49
C ASP A 224 -22.05 -10.55 7.55
N ASN A 225 -22.17 -9.74 6.49
CA ASN A 225 -21.10 -9.46 5.53
C ASN A 225 -20.35 -8.15 5.82
N LEU A 226 -20.76 -7.40 6.85
CA LEU A 226 -20.22 -6.08 7.11
C LEU A 226 -18.96 -6.15 7.96
N ARG A 227 -17.93 -5.43 7.53
CA ARG A 227 -16.71 -5.17 8.31
C ARG A 227 -16.58 -3.67 8.56
N VAL A 228 -16.19 -3.32 9.78
CA VAL A 228 -15.88 -1.95 10.19
C VAL A 228 -14.37 -1.75 10.31
N ILE A 229 -13.94 -0.53 10.02
CA ILE A 229 -12.55 -0.11 10.13
C ILE A 229 -12.20 0.06 11.62
N ILE A 230 -11.07 -0.51 12.05
CA ILE A 230 -10.53 -0.29 13.40
C ILE A 230 -9.56 0.89 13.40
N GLN A 231 -9.55 1.65 14.50
CA GLN A 231 -8.64 2.77 14.74
C GLN A 231 -7.44 2.32 15.58
#